data_AF-A0A8X6UPY0-F1
#
_entry.id   AF-A0A8X6UPY0-F1
#
_cell.length_a   1.000
_cell.length_b   1.000
_cell.length_c   1.000
_cell.angle_alpha   90.00
_cell.angle_beta   90.00
_cell.angle_gamma   90.00
#
_symmetry.space_group_name_H-M   'P 1'
#
loop_
_entity.id
_entity.type
_entity.pdbx_description
1 polymer ?
#
loop_
_entity_poly.entity_id
_entity_poly.type
_entity_poly.pdbx_seq_one_letter_code
_entity_poly.pdbx_strand_id
1 'polypeptide(L)'
;MEKKRHQRQSISLETKIAILDRLGKEEGSTAIGKHFNLGESTVRAFKKNEAAIRKSVISGTKLSTKFASYTRDVLLERTERAIAIWIEEQVQRRIPVSGYLIQEKALQFYKSMKLSEPSTYTSQAGEEFSASKGWLTGFFKRNALHNIKITGESATADKEQQKYFQRS
;
A
#
# COMPACT_ATOMS: atom_id res chain seq x y z
N MET A 1 -12.93 2.26 -35.47
CA MET A 1 -12.88 1.22 -34.42
C MET A 1 -12.45 1.87 -33.12
N GLU A 2 -13.38 2.05 -32.18
CA GLU A 2 -13.10 2.70 -30.90
C GLU A 2 -12.41 1.69 -29.97
N LYS A 3 -11.13 1.93 -29.66
CA LYS A 3 -10.40 1.10 -28.70
C LYS A 3 -11.00 1.37 -27.32
N LYS A 4 -11.87 0.48 -26.82
CA LYS A 4 -12.29 0.46 -25.40
C LYS A 4 -11.04 0.46 -24.54
N ARG A 5 -10.75 1.57 -23.87
CA ARG A 5 -9.66 1.67 -22.90
C ARG A 5 -10.06 0.80 -21.72
N HIS A 6 -9.45 -0.37 -21.59
CA HIS A 6 -9.63 -1.20 -20.40
C HIS A 6 -9.20 -0.37 -19.18
N GLN A 7 -10.14 -0.07 -18.29
CA GLN A 7 -9.80 0.56 -17.03
C GLN A 7 -8.88 -0.38 -16.26
N ARG A 8 -7.77 0.17 -15.74
CA ARG A 8 -6.80 -0.60 -14.98
C ARG A 8 -7.43 -0.98 -13.64
N GLN A 9 -7.82 -2.26 -13.51
CA GLN A 9 -8.30 -2.78 -12.24
C GLN A 9 -7.13 -2.90 -11.26
N SER A 10 -7.24 -2.20 -10.13
CA SER A 10 -6.27 -2.28 -9.04
C SER A 10 -6.57 -3.51 -8.18
N ILE A 11 -5.83 -4.61 -8.41
CA ILE A 11 -6.01 -5.89 -7.72
C ILE A 11 -5.12 -5.91 -6.47
N SER A 12 -5.69 -6.19 -5.30
CA SER A 12 -4.95 -6.17 -4.03
C SER A 12 -3.92 -7.31 -3.91
N LEU A 13 -2.92 -7.12 -3.06
CA LEU A 13 -1.92 -8.16 -2.76
C LEU A 13 -2.59 -9.40 -2.13
N GLU A 14 -3.64 -9.22 -1.33
CA GLU A 14 -4.46 -10.31 -0.78
C GLU A 14 -5.06 -11.17 -1.91
N THR A 15 -5.72 -10.56 -2.90
CA THR A 15 -6.27 -11.30 -4.04
C THR A 15 -5.17 -11.94 -4.88
N LYS A 16 -4.02 -11.28 -5.08
CA LYS A 16 -2.89 -11.85 -5.82
C LYS A 16 -2.32 -13.09 -5.15
N ILE A 17 -2.18 -13.11 -3.82
CA ILE A 17 -1.73 -14.31 -3.11
C ILE A 17 -2.75 -15.44 -3.21
N ALA A 18 -4.05 -15.15 -3.08
CA ALA A 18 -5.08 -16.17 -3.27
C ALA A 18 -5.03 -16.80 -4.69
N ILE A 19 -4.72 -16.00 -5.71
CA ILE A 19 -4.48 -16.48 -7.08
C ILE A 19 -3.23 -17.37 -7.15
N LEU A 20 -2.12 -16.94 -6.54
CA LEU A 20 -0.86 -17.69 -6.53
C LEU A 20 -0.97 -19.02 -5.79
N ASP A 21 -1.69 -19.07 -4.67
CA ASP A 21 -1.91 -20.29 -3.92
C ASP A 21 -2.78 -21.29 -4.69
N ARG A 22 -3.74 -20.82 -5.51
CA ARG A 22 -4.50 -21.67 -6.44
C ARG A 22 -3.67 -22.17 -7.61
N LEU A 23 -2.77 -21.33 -8.14
CA LEU A 23 -1.79 -21.78 -9.15
C LEU A 23 -0.86 -22.87 -8.62
N GLY A 24 -0.52 -22.84 -7.32
CA GLY A 24 0.27 -23.88 -6.65
C GLY A 24 -0.46 -25.20 -6.48
N LYS A 25 -1.80 -25.23 -6.58
CA LYS A 25 -2.64 -26.44 -6.58
C LYS A 25 -2.89 -26.97 -8.00
N GLU A 26 -2.04 -26.61 -8.94
CA GLU A 26 -2.11 -27.01 -10.37
C GLU A 26 -3.37 -26.57 -11.12
N GLU A 27 -4.13 -25.59 -10.58
CA GLU A 27 -5.27 -25.04 -11.28
C GLU A 27 -4.82 -24.18 -12.48
N GLY A 28 -5.43 -24.40 -13.64
CA GLY A 28 -5.05 -23.72 -14.89
C GLY A 28 -5.28 -22.20 -14.83
N SER A 29 -4.33 -21.43 -15.38
CA SER A 29 -4.38 -19.95 -15.37
C SER A 29 -5.65 -19.37 -16.00
N THR A 30 -6.23 -20.03 -17.00
CA THR A 30 -7.48 -19.64 -17.65
C THR A 30 -8.70 -19.81 -16.74
N ALA A 31 -8.76 -20.90 -15.96
CA ALA A 31 -9.85 -21.16 -15.03
C ALA A 31 -9.83 -20.16 -13.86
N ILE A 32 -8.64 -19.93 -13.29
CA ILE A 32 -8.44 -18.92 -12.25
C ILE A 32 -8.77 -17.52 -12.77
N GLY A 33 -8.33 -17.19 -13.99
CA GLY A 33 -8.66 -15.92 -14.64
C GLY A 33 -10.17 -15.70 -14.71
N LYS A 34 -10.93 -16.68 -15.19
CA LYS A 34 -12.41 -16.60 -15.23
C LYS A 34 -13.02 -16.39 -13.85
N HIS A 35 -12.56 -17.13 -12.83
CA HIS A 35 -13.08 -17.00 -11.46
C HIS A 35 -12.90 -15.59 -10.87
N PHE A 36 -11.75 -14.96 -11.12
CA PHE A 36 -11.45 -13.62 -10.62
C PHE A 36 -11.81 -12.50 -11.61
N ASN A 37 -12.45 -12.83 -12.74
CA ASN A 37 -12.73 -11.91 -13.85
C ASN A 37 -11.47 -11.20 -14.38
N LEU A 38 -10.37 -11.94 -14.50
CA LEU A 38 -9.06 -11.47 -14.96
C LEU A 38 -8.66 -12.15 -16.27
N GLY A 39 -7.92 -11.42 -17.11
CA GLY A 39 -7.28 -12.00 -18.28
C GLY A 39 -6.19 -12.98 -17.90
N GLU A 40 -6.03 -14.06 -18.67
CA GLU A 40 -4.98 -15.07 -18.42
C GLU A 40 -3.57 -14.46 -18.39
N SER A 41 -3.32 -13.46 -19.24
CA SER A 41 -2.08 -12.69 -19.26
C SER A 41 -1.78 -12.01 -17.92
N THR A 42 -2.80 -11.58 -17.18
CA THR A 42 -2.67 -10.97 -15.85
C THR A 42 -2.32 -12.01 -14.80
N VAL A 43 -2.94 -13.19 -14.85
CA VAL A 43 -2.63 -14.32 -13.97
C VAL A 43 -1.18 -14.78 -14.17
N ARG A 44 -0.74 -14.91 -15.43
CA ARG A 44 0.66 -15.24 -15.77
C ARG A 44 1.63 -14.16 -15.27
N ALA A 45 1.27 -12.88 -15.37
CA ALA A 45 2.08 -11.78 -14.85
C ALA A 45 2.23 -11.82 -13.33
N PHE A 46 1.20 -12.25 -12.59
CA PHE A 46 1.31 -12.47 -11.15
C PHE A 46 2.27 -13.60 -10.82
N LYS A 47 2.16 -14.73 -11.52
CA LYS A 47 3.10 -15.87 -11.38
C LYS A 47 4.55 -15.44 -11.60
N LYS A 48 4.82 -14.62 -12.63
CA LYS A 48 6.17 -14.09 -12.89
C LYS A 48 6.73 -13.24 -11.73
N ASN A 49 5.87 -12.51 -11.02
CA ASN A 49 6.23 -11.64 -9.91
C ASN A 49 5.97 -12.25 -8.53
N GLU A 50 5.78 -13.57 -8.44
CA GLU A 50 5.35 -14.27 -7.23
C GLU A 50 6.26 -13.99 -6.02
N ALA A 51 7.58 -14.10 -6.20
CA ALA A 51 8.53 -13.90 -5.12
C ALA A 51 8.44 -12.49 -4.50
N ALA A 52 8.29 -11.46 -5.34
CA ALA A 52 8.14 -10.09 -4.88
C ALA A 52 6.79 -9.86 -4.18
N ILE A 53 5.71 -10.45 -4.71
CA ILE A 53 4.37 -10.40 -4.11
C ILE A 53 4.38 -11.04 -2.72
N ARG A 54 4.94 -12.24 -2.58
CA ARG A 54 5.06 -12.93 -1.29
C ARG A 54 5.94 -12.13 -0.31
N LYS A 55 7.08 -11.59 -0.76
CA LYS A 55 7.99 -10.78 0.10
C LYS A 55 7.29 -9.55 0.67
N SER A 56 6.52 -8.82 -0.14
CA SER A 56 5.75 -7.65 0.29
C SER A 56 4.62 -8.03 1.25
N VAL A 57 3.94 -9.17 1.06
CA VAL A 57 2.93 -9.60 2.03
C VAL A 57 3.53 -9.99 3.38
N ILE A 58 4.69 -10.66 3.40
CA ILE A 58 5.38 -11.02 4.64
C ILE A 58 5.88 -9.78 5.39
N SER A 59 6.37 -8.78 4.64
CA SER A 59 6.92 -7.55 5.20
C SER A 59 5.83 -6.57 5.66
N GLY A 60 4.66 -6.61 5.02
CA GLY A 60 3.52 -5.76 5.31
C GLY A 60 2.65 -6.20 6.50
N THR A 61 1.64 -5.39 6.82
CA THR A 61 0.58 -5.75 7.78
C THR A 61 -0.64 -6.30 7.05
N LYS A 62 -1.52 -7.05 7.73
CA LYS A 62 -2.76 -7.59 7.15
C LYS A 62 -3.68 -6.51 6.57
N LEU A 63 -3.67 -5.30 7.14
CA LEU A 63 -4.42 -4.17 6.59
C LEU A 63 -3.75 -3.64 5.31
N SER A 64 -2.42 -3.53 5.31
CA SER A 64 -1.67 -3.12 4.12
C SER A 64 -1.94 -4.03 2.92
N THR A 65 -1.97 -5.35 3.11
CA THR A 65 -2.17 -6.33 2.02
C THR A 65 -3.56 -6.26 1.38
N LYS A 66 -4.58 -5.80 2.14
CA LYS A 66 -5.94 -5.58 1.64
C LYS A 66 -6.03 -4.36 0.73
N PHE A 67 -5.29 -3.30 1.06
CA PHE A 67 -5.38 -2.01 0.35
C PHE A 67 -4.28 -1.81 -0.70
N ALA A 68 -3.13 -2.47 -0.57
CA ALA A 68 -2.02 -2.36 -1.51
C ALA A 68 -2.26 -3.23 -2.74
N SER A 69 -2.03 -2.67 -3.93
CA SER A 69 -2.14 -3.38 -5.22
C SER A 69 -0.81 -3.58 -5.93
N TYR A 70 0.30 -3.18 -5.32
CA TYR A 70 1.66 -3.31 -5.85
C TYR A 70 2.60 -3.73 -4.73
N THR A 71 3.68 -4.42 -5.10
CA THR A 71 4.77 -4.78 -4.20
C THR A 71 5.51 -3.52 -3.78
N ARG A 72 5.66 -3.28 -2.48
CA ARG A 72 6.37 -2.11 -1.98
C ARG A 72 7.79 -2.48 -1.57
N ASP A 73 8.66 -1.47 -1.56
CA ASP A 73 9.99 -1.62 -0.98
C ASP A 73 9.84 -2.02 0.50
N VAL A 74 10.58 -3.07 0.90
CA VAL A 74 10.56 -3.61 2.26
C VAL A 74 10.96 -2.55 3.28
N LEU A 75 11.88 -1.66 2.93
CA LEU A 75 12.30 -0.53 3.77
C LEU A 75 11.13 0.42 4.01
N LEU A 76 10.33 0.71 2.97
CA LEU A 76 9.18 1.57 3.09
C LEU A 76 8.09 0.94 3.96
N GLU A 77 7.86 -0.36 3.83
CA GLU A 77 6.89 -1.07 4.70
C GLU A 77 7.33 -1.10 6.16
N ARG A 78 8.62 -1.35 6.43
CA ARG A 78 9.20 -1.27 7.78
C ARG A 78 9.07 0.14 8.36
N THR A 79 9.35 1.16 7.54
CA THR A 79 9.19 2.55 7.93
C THR A 79 7.74 2.86 8.29
N GLU A 80 6.78 2.50 7.43
CA GLU A 80 5.35 2.71 7.70
C GLU A 80 4.89 2.00 8.99
N ARG A 81 5.39 0.79 9.26
CA ARG A 81 5.10 0.07 10.50
C ARG A 81 5.62 0.82 11.74
N ALA A 82 6.85 1.32 11.69
CA ALA A 82 7.41 2.09 12.82
C ALA A 82 6.65 3.39 13.08
N ILE A 83 6.20 4.07 12.01
CA ILE A 83 5.35 5.27 12.16
C ILE A 83 4.01 4.92 12.81
N ALA A 84 3.38 3.82 12.42
CA ALA A 84 2.11 3.38 13.00
C ALA A 84 2.23 3.12 14.51
N ILE A 85 3.30 2.42 14.94
CA ILE A 85 3.60 2.17 16.36
C ILE A 85 3.83 3.51 17.09
N TRP A 86 4.65 4.39 16.51
CA TRP A 86 4.92 5.70 17.11
C TRP A 86 3.64 6.54 17.28
N ILE A 87 2.73 6.54 16.30
CA ILE A 87 1.43 7.23 16.40
C ILE A 87 0.60 6.65 17.55
N GLU A 88 0.56 5.32 17.68
CA GLU A 88 -0.15 4.64 18.77
C GLU A 88 0.40 5.07 20.15
N GLU A 89 1.72 5.14 20.30
CA GLU A 89 2.36 5.66 21.52
C GLU A 89 1.98 7.12 21.81
N GLN A 90 1.92 7.98 20.79
CA GLN A 90 1.51 9.38 20.99
C GLN A 90 0.04 9.48 21.42
N VAL A 91 -0.84 8.67 20.82
CA VAL A 91 -2.25 8.59 21.19
C VAL A 91 -2.41 8.13 22.63
N GLN A 92 -1.67 7.11 23.06
CA GLN A 92 -1.67 6.63 24.45
C GLN A 92 -1.22 7.71 25.43
N ARG A 93 -0.22 8.52 25.05
CA ARG A 93 0.28 9.66 25.83
C ARG A 93 -0.60 10.91 25.74
N ARG A 94 -1.69 10.87 24.97
CA ARG A 94 -2.59 12.01 24.68
C ARG A 94 -1.87 13.21 24.08
N ILE A 95 -0.79 12.96 23.33
CA ILE A 95 -0.03 13.98 22.64
C ILE A 95 -0.67 14.18 21.25
N PRO A 96 -1.08 15.39 20.88
CA PRO A 96 -1.63 15.65 19.55
C PRO A 96 -0.53 15.49 18.50
N VAL A 97 -0.84 14.75 17.43
CA VAL A 97 0.06 14.55 16.30
C VAL A 97 -0.51 15.27 15.09
N SER A 98 0.32 16.03 14.38
CA SER A 98 -0.05 16.69 13.12
C SER A 98 0.43 15.89 11.90
N GLY A 99 -0.20 16.10 10.74
CA GLY A 99 0.22 15.45 9.49
C GLY A 99 1.67 15.78 9.13
N TYR A 100 2.08 17.03 9.32
CA TYR A 100 3.47 17.49 9.15
C TYR A 100 4.45 16.71 10.03
N LEU A 101 4.14 16.52 11.31
CA LEU A 101 5.00 15.78 12.24
C LEU A 101 5.14 14.30 11.82
N ILE A 102 4.08 13.71 11.27
CA ILE A 102 4.11 12.35 10.72
C ILE A 102 5.04 12.29 9.49
N GLN A 103 4.98 13.29 8.60
CA GLN A 103 5.86 13.36 7.44
C GLN A 103 7.34 13.48 7.87
N GLU A 104 7.65 14.34 8.83
CA GLU A 104 9.01 14.46 9.37
C GLU A 104 9.50 13.16 10.01
N LYS A 105 8.65 12.52 10.84
CA LYS A 105 8.99 11.23 11.46
C LYS A 105 9.19 10.13 10.43
N ALA A 106 8.41 10.13 9.35
CA ALA A 106 8.59 9.19 8.26
C ALA A 106 9.96 9.31 7.60
N LEU A 107 10.40 10.55 7.31
CA LEU A 107 11.71 10.79 6.73
C LEU A 107 12.85 10.39 7.68
N GLN A 108 12.70 10.66 8.98
CA GLN A 108 13.69 10.26 9.99
C GLN A 108 13.84 8.74 10.06
N PHE A 109 12.73 8.00 10.19
CA PHE A 109 12.75 6.55 10.26
C PHE A 109 13.26 5.90 8.98
N TYR A 110 12.87 6.44 7.82
CA TYR A 110 13.37 5.94 6.55
C TYR A 110 14.90 6.09 6.45
N LYS A 111 15.43 7.27 6.78
CA LYS A 111 16.87 7.53 6.77
C LYS A 111 17.63 6.64 7.75
N SER A 112 17.12 6.46 8.98
CA SER A 112 17.78 5.63 9.98
C SER A 112 17.82 4.16 9.56
N MET A 113 16.71 3.63 9.06
CA MET A 113 16.64 2.23 8.59
C MET A 113 17.48 2.01 7.32
N LYS A 114 17.56 3.02 6.45
CA LYS A 114 18.44 3.01 5.27
C LYS A 114 19.93 3.07 5.63
N LEU A 115 20.28 3.57 6.82
CA LEU A 115 21.67 3.55 7.25
C LEU A 115 22.04 2.21 7.89
N SER A 116 21.07 1.56 8.56
CA SER A 116 21.32 0.31 9.28
C SER A 116 21.40 -0.93 8.39
N GLU A 117 20.72 -0.99 7.24
CA GLU A 117 20.66 -2.21 6.42
C GLU A 117 20.91 -2.00 4.90
N PRO A 118 22.15 -1.70 4.48
CA PRO A 118 22.48 -1.38 3.09
C PRO A 118 22.11 -2.43 2.03
N SER A 119 21.89 -3.67 2.45
CA SER A 119 21.82 -4.86 1.59
C SER A 119 20.39 -5.32 1.26
N THR A 120 19.34 -4.75 1.87
CA THR A 120 17.94 -5.16 1.63
C THR A 120 17.24 -4.38 0.50
N TYR A 121 17.93 -3.46 -0.16
CA TYR A 121 17.32 -2.55 -1.13
C TYR A 121 17.03 -3.22 -2.47
N THR A 122 15.78 -3.10 -2.87
CA THR A 122 15.38 -3.15 -4.27
C THR A 122 14.76 -1.80 -4.59
N SER A 123 15.57 -0.74 -4.55
CA SER A 123 15.12 0.55 -5.06
C SER A 123 14.84 0.36 -6.54
N GLN A 124 13.57 0.48 -6.95
CA GLN A 124 13.26 0.69 -8.35
C GLN A 124 13.92 2.02 -8.73
N ALA A 125 15.06 1.93 -9.42
CA ALA A 125 15.75 3.02 -10.12
C ALA A 125 15.70 4.40 -9.43
N GLY A 126 16.54 4.61 -8.41
CA GLY A 126 16.97 5.96 -8.01
C GLY A 126 15.94 6.88 -7.33
N GLU A 127 14.70 6.45 -7.12
CA GLU A 127 13.70 7.28 -6.43
C GLU A 127 13.89 7.25 -4.91
N GLU A 128 14.21 8.39 -4.32
CA GLU A 128 14.27 8.56 -2.86
C GLU A 128 12.85 8.67 -2.27
N PHE A 129 12.65 8.09 -1.09
CA PHE A 129 11.37 8.20 -0.40
C PHE A 129 11.04 9.66 -0.06
N SER A 130 9.92 10.12 -0.61
CA SER A 130 9.33 11.41 -0.28
C SER A 130 8.06 11.19 0.55
N ALA A 131 8.03 11.75 1.76
CA ALA A 131 6.85 11.79 2.61
C ALA A 131 5.83 12.83 2.11
N SER A 132 5.44 12.75 0.84
CA SER A 132 4.52 13.68 0.18
C SER A 132 3.12 13.63 0.79
N LYS A 133 2.28 14.65 0.50
CA LYS A 133 0.86 14.65 0.91
C LYS A 133 0.11 13.41 0.41
N GLY A 134 0.35 13.01 -0.84
CA GLY A 134 -0.26 11.81 -1.42
C GLY A 134 0.18 10.52 -0.73
N TRP A 135 1.45 10.43 -0.33
CA TRP A 135 1.93 9.31 0.48
C TRP A 135 1.21 9.26 1.85
N LEU A 136 1.08 10.41 2.52
CA LEU A 136 0.43 10.54 3.82
C LEU A 136 -1.05 10.12 3.77
N THR A 137 -1.82 10.60 2.78
CA THR A 137 -3.21 10.16 2.57
C THR A 137 -3.29 8.65 2.37
N GLY A 138 -2.40 8.09 1.57
CA GLY A 138 -2.31 6.65 1.37
C GLY A 138 -1.96 5.90 2.66
N PHE A 139 -1.04 6.42 3.47
CA PHE A 139 -0.62 5.84 4.73
C PHE A 139 -1.79 5.75 5.73
N PHE A 140 -2.59 6.81 5.86
CA PHE A 140 -3.80 6.77 6.70
C PHE A 140 -4.82 5.75 6.22
N LYS A 141 -5.05 5.67 4.91
CA LYS A 141 -5.96 4.69 4.33
C LYS A 141 -5.50 3.25 4.62
N ARG A 142 -4.20 2.96 4.46
CA ARG A 142 -3.63 1.63 4.70
C ARG A 142 -3.67 1.20 6.16
N ASN A 143 -3.45 2.15 7.08
CA ASN A 143 -3.39 1.87 8.52
C ASN A 143 -4.72 2.13 9.24
N ALA A 144 -5.80 2.40 8.49
CA ALA A 144 -7.11 2.74 9.03
C ALA A 144 -7.12 3.89 10.05
N LEU A 145 -6.16 4.83 9.95
CA LEU A 145 -5.97 5.94 10.89
C LEU A 145 -6.83 7.17 10.59
N HIS A 146 -7.86 7.02 9.74
CA HIS A 146 -8.74 8.09 9.27
C HIS A 146 -9.49 8.84 10.40
N ASN A 147 -9.62 8.23 11.58
CA ASN A 147 -10.33 8.80 12.72
C ASN A 147 -9.42 9.39 13.80
N ILE A 148 -8.09 9.34 13.63
CA ILE A 148 -7.19 9.99 14.59
C ILE A 148 -7.37 11.50 14.40
N LYS A 149 -7.72 12.20 15.48
CA LYS A 149 -7.82 13.67 15.51
C LYS A 149 -6.43 14.28 15.31
N ILE A 150 -5.99 14.31 14.07
CA ILE A 150 -4.75 14.96 13.67
C ILE A 150 -5.00 16.45 13.78
N THR A 151 -4.33 17.08 14.75
CA THR A 151 -4.49 18.51 15.00
C THR A 151 -3.77 19.24 13.87
N GLY A 152 -4.52 19.84 12.93
CA GLY A 152 -3.97 20.64 11.83
C GLY A 152 -4.62 20.52 10.45
N GLU A 153 -5.52 19.55 10.21
CA GLU A 153 -6.22 19.43 8.89
C GLU A 153 -7.73 19.17 9.02
N SER A 154 -8.36 19.55 10.13
CA SER A 154 -9.82 19.57 10.24
C SER A 154 -10.39 20.86 9.64
N ALA A 155 -10.50 20.95 8.31
CA ALA A 155 -11.43 21.90 7.68
C ALA A 155 -11.76 21.68 6.19
N THR A 156 -10.93 21.00 5.38
CA THR A 156 -11.06 21.16 3.91
C THR A 156 -11.20 19.89 3.06
N ALA A 157 -11.06 18.69 3.61
CA ALA A 157 -11.15 17.45 2.79
C ALA A 157 -12.56 16.82 2.69
N ASP A 158 -13.49 17.16 3.59
CA ASP A 158 -14.83 16.54 3.62
C ASP A 158 -15.79 16.98 2.50
N LYS A 159 -15.39 17.90 1.62
CA LYS A 159 -16.28 18.39 0.54
C LYS A 159 -16.01 17.77 -0.84
N GLU A 160 -14.90 17.07 -1.06
CA GLU A 160 -14.60 16.47 -2.37
C GLU A 160 -14.91 14.97 -2.47
N GLN A 161 -14.85 14.22 -1.37
CA GLN A 161 -15.16 12.78 -1.41
C GLN A 161 -16.66 12.46 -1.53
N GLN A 162 -17.55 13.38 -1.16
CA GLN A 162 -19.00 13.20 -1.35
C GLN A 162 -19.43 13.32 -2.82
N LYS A 163 -18.64 13.97 -3.69
CA LYS A 163 -19.03 14.20 -5.11
C LYS A 163 -18.75 13.01 -6.02
N TYR A 164 -17.83 12.11 -5.66
CA TYR A 164 -17.50 10.95 -6.50
C TYR A 164 -18.45 9.75 -6.33
N PHE A 165 -19.38 9.79 -5.36
CA PHE A 165 -20.37 8.72 -5.14
C PHE A 165 -21.80 9.10 -5.57
N GLN A 166 -21.99 10.29 -6.15
CA GLN A 166 -23.24 10.69 -6.82
C GLN A 166 -23.01 10.95 -8.30
N ARG A 167 -22.53 9.94 -9.03
CA ARG A 167 -22.80 9.85 -10.47
C ARG A 167 -22.70 8.39 -10.90
N SER A 168 -23.79 7.67 -10.61
CA SER A 168 -24.23 6.52 -11.39
C SER A 168 -24.44 6.91 -12.86
#